data_AF-Q1JQI5-F1
#
_entry.id   AF-Q1JQI5-F1
#
_cell.length_a   1.000
_cell.length_b   1.000
_cell.length_c   1.000
_cell.angle_alpha   90.00
_cell.angle_beta   90.00
_cell.angle_gamma   90.00
#
_symmetry.space_group_name_H-M   'P 1'
#
loop_
_entity.id
_entity.type
_entity.pdbx_description
1 polymer ?
#
loop_
_entity_poly.entity_id
_entity_poly.type
_entity_poly.pdbx_seq_one_letter_code
_entity_poly.pdbx_strand_id
1 'polypeptide(L)' 'CWAQIARRRLADERPELRNTDLSKILGRMWKELGDEQKRPYIKKAEKLRLQHKSQYPNY' A
#
# COMPACT_ATOMS: atom_id res chain seq x y z
N CYS A 1 1.15 4.48 4.93
CA CYS A 1 1.53 3.97 3.58
C CYS A 1 0.56 4.49 2.50
N TRP A 2 0.92 4.48 1.21
CA TRP A 2 0.03 4.90 0.10
C TRP A 2 -1.36 4.27 0.21
N ALA A 3 -1.42 2.95 0.47
CA ALA A 3 -2.67 2.21 0.58
C ALA A 3 -3.62 2.74 1.67
N GLN A 4 -3.13 3.29 2.78
CA GLN A 4 -4.00 3.88 3.81
C GLN A 4 -4.65 5.19 3.35
N ILE A 5 -3.87 6.05 2.67
CA ILE A 5 -4.37 7.33 2.17
C ILE A 5 -5.40 7.09 1.07
N ALA A 6 -5.07 6.22 0.11
CA ALA A 6 -5.97 5.85 -0.97
C ALA A 6 -7.23 5.15 -0.44
N ARG A 7 -7.11 4.29 0.58
CA ARG A 7 -8.27 3.65 1.22
C ARG A 7 -9.21 4.67 1.83
N ARG A 8 -8.67 5.64 2.57
CA ARG A 8 -9.47 6.66 3.24
C ARG A 8 -10.23 7.48 2.20
N ARG A 9 -9.55 7.92 1.14
CA ARG A 9 -10.21 8.62 0.02
C ARG A 9 -11.33 7.80 -0.63
N LEU A 10 -11.08 6.53 -0.93
CA LEU A 10 -12.10 5.66 -1.50
C LEU A 10 -13.25 5.39 -0.52
N ALA A 11 -12.98 5.31 0.78
CA ALA A 11 -14.02 5.17 1.79
C ALA A 11 -14.88 6.43 1.90
N ASP A 12 -14.27 7.61 1.72
CA ASP A 12 -14.99 8.90 1.67
C ASP A 12 -15.84 9.02 0.38
N GLU A 13 -15.33 8.57 -0.77
CA GLU A 13 -16.09 8.55 -2.04
C GLU A 13 -17.16 7.45 -2.08
N ARG A 14 -16.90 6.31 -1.45
CA ARG A 14 -17.72 5.10 -1.49
C ARG A 14 -17.90 4.52 -0.09
N PRO A 15 -18.67 5.20 0.80
CA PRO A 15 -18.91 4.72 2.15
C PRO A 15 -19.71 3.41 2.20
N GLU A 16 -20.40 3.08 1.10
CA GLU A 16 -21.11 1.81 0.88
C GLU A 16 -20.16 0.60 0.76
N LEU A 17 -18.89 0.82 0.40
CA LEU A 17 -17.93 -0.25 0.16
C LEU A 17 -17.26 -0.70 1.45
N ARG A 18 -17.22 -2.02 1.64
CA ARG A 18 -16.52 -2.63 2.78
C ARG A 18 -15.01 -2.57 2.57
N ASN A 19 -14.28 -2.60 3.67
CA ASN A 19 -12.82 -2.53 3.68
C ASN A 19 -12.14 -3.64 2.84
N THR A 20 -12.80 -4.80 2.73
CA THR A 20 -12.42 -5.92 1.84
C THR A 20 -12.47 -5.53 0.37
N ASP A 21 -13.52 -4.82 -0.05
CA ASP A 21 -13.72 -4.39 -1.43
C ASP A 21 -12.80 -3.22 -1.76
N LEU A 22 -12.66 -2.27 -0.83
CA LEU A 22 -11.66 -1.20 -0.92
C LEU A 22 -10.25 -1.77 -1.10
N SER A 23 -9.87 -2.82 -0.37
CA SER A 23 -8.54 -3.44 -0.52
C SER A 23 -8.33 -4.11 -1.88
N LYS A 24 -9.37 -4.70 -2.49
CA LYS A 24 -9.29 -5.23 -3.86
C LYS A 24 -9.09 -4.10 -4.89
N ILE A 25 -9.82 -3.00 -4.74
CA ILE A 25 -9.71 -1.82 -5.61
C ILE A 25 -8.32 -1.19 -5.46
N LEU A 26 -7.85 -1.02 -4.22
CA LEU A 26 -6.52 -0.50 -3.92
C LEU A 26 -5.41 -1.35 -4.53
N GLY A 27 -5.56 -2.68 -4.53
CA GLY A 27 -4.62 -3.58 -5.19
C GLY A 27 -4.57 -3.38 -6.71
N ARG A 28 -5.70 -3.12 -7.36
CA ARG A 28 -5.75 -2.77 -8.79
C ARG A 28 -5.18 -1.40 -9.06
N MET A 29 -5.62 -0.37 -8.34
CA MET A 29 -5.07 0.99 -8.44
C MET A 29 -3.56 1.01 -8.21
N TRP A 30 -3.07 0.22 -7.26
CA TRP A 30 -1.64 0.07 -7.03
C TRP A 30 -0.92 -0.57 -8.22
N LYS A 31 -1.56 -1.50 -8.95
CA LYS A 31 -0.98 -2.03 -10.19
C LYS A 31 -1.02 -1.00 -11.33
N GLU A 32 -2.10 -0.23 -11.42
CA GLU A 32 -2.31 0.79 -12.46
C GLU A 32 -1.53 2.09 -12.22
N LEU A 33 -1.11 2.39 -10.99
CA LEU A 33 -0.24 3.53 -10.73
C LEU A 33 1.03 3.43 -11.59
N GLY A 34 1.63 4.58 -11.95
CA GLY A 34 2.92 4.58 -12.62
C GLY A 34 4.06 4.17 -11.67
N ASP A 35 5.10 3.53 -12.20
CA ASP A 35 6.28 3.12 -11.44
C ASP A 35 6.96 4.31 -10.72
N GLU A 36 6.93 5.50 -11.31
CA GLU A 36 7.47 6.72 -10.71
C GLU A 36 6.72 7.14 -9.45
N GLN A 37 5.39 6.97 -9.44
CA GLN A 37 4.54 7.30 -8.29
C GLN A 37 4.67 6.24 -7.18
N LYS A 38 4.86 4.97 -7.54
CA LYS A 38 5.09 3.88 -6.57
C LYS A 38 6.50 3.90 -5.99
N ARG A 39 7.50 4.32 -6.78
CA ARG A 39 8.93 4.32 -6.42
C ARG A 39 9.23 4.80 -4.99
N PRO A 40 8.75 5.97 -4.53
CA PRO A 40 9.04 6.43 -3.17
C PRO A 40 8.42 5.54 -2.09
N TYR A 41 7.25 4.95 -2.35
CA TYR A 41 6.58 4.04 -1.42
C TYR A 41 7.22 2.65 -1.40
N ILE A 42 7.62 2.13 -2.58
CA ILE A 42 8.36 0.87 -2.71
C ILE A 42 9.71 0.99 -2.01
N LYS A 43 10.49 2.06 -2.26
CA LYS A 43 11.77 2.30 -1.55
C LYS A 43 11.60 2.36 -0.04
N LYS A 44 10.55 3.01 0.46
CA LYS A 44 10.24 3.04 1.90
C LYS A 44 9.89 1.65 2.44
N ALA A 45 9.07 0.89 1.73
CA ALA A 45 8.69 -0.47 2.11
C ALA A 45 9.88 -1.44 2.07
N GLU A 46 10.73 -1.34 1.05
CA GLU A 46 11.94 -2.14 0.90
C GLU A 46 12.96 -1.82 1.98
N LYS A 47 13.16 -0.54 2.32
CA LYS A 47 14.01 -0.13 3.44
C LYS A 47 13.51 -0.73 4.75
N LEU A 48 12.20 -0.66 5.01
CA LEU A 48 11.58 -1.25 6.19
C LEU A 48 11.75 -2.78 6.22
N ARG A 49 11.62 -3.44 5.07
CA ARG A 49 11.81 -4.89 4.91
C ARG A 49 13.27 -5.31 5.14
N LEU A 50 14.24 -4.54 4.65
CA LEU A 50 15.67 -4.75 4.91
C LEU A 50 16.00 -4.55 6.38
N GLN A 51 15.44 -3.52 7.03
CA GLN A 51 15.59 -3.32 8.47
C GLN A 51 15.02 -4.49 9.27
N HIS A 52 13.83 -4.98 8.91
CA HIS A 52 13.24 -6.17 9.54
C HIS A 52 14.11 -7.41 9.33
N LYS A 53 14.62 -7.63 8.11
CA LYS A 53 15.51 -8.77 7.81
C LYS A 53 16.82 -8.70 8.62
N SER A 54 17.35 -7.50 8.84
CA SER A 54 18.55 -7.28 9.66
C SER A 54 18.28 -7.39 11.16
N GLN A 55 17.09 -7.01 11.64
CA GLN A 55 16.70 -7.15 13.05
C GLN A 55 16.26 -8.56 13.42
N TYR A 56 15.71 -9.32 12.47
CA TYR A 56 15.27 -10.70 12.66
C TYR A 56 15.97 -11.63 11.66
N PRO A 57 17.30 -11.83 11.79
CA PRO A 57 18.04 -12.72 10.91
C PRO A 57 17.75 -14.22 11.12
N ASN A 58 16.95 -14.60 12.13
CA ASN A 58 16.82 -15.98 12.62
C ASN A 58 15.37 -16.51 12.64
N TYR A 59 14.61 -16.25 11.57
CA TYR A 59 13.39 -17.00 11.22
C TYR A 59 13.59 -17.71 9.89
#